data_AF-A0A099CZE7-F1
#
_entry.id   AF-A0A099CZE7-F1
#
_cell.length_a   1.000
_cell.length_b   1.000
_cell.length_c   1.000
_cell.angle_alpha   90.00
_cell.angle_beta   90.00
_cell.angle_gamma   90.00
#
_symmetry.space_group_name_H-M   'P 1'
#
loop_
_entity.id
_entity.type
_entity.pdbx_description
1 polymer ?
#
loop_
_entity_poly.entity_id
_entity_poly.type
_entity_poly.pdbx_seq_one_letter_code
_entity_poly.pdbx_strand_id
1 'polypeptide(L)'
;MDIGQEMLFETTIRTFLGQKAYHIASQAHSEKARVQWYRKVFKKIVKQVQTIDASAKHKEQLEYFSNQLLELVKGRHFNEQLFSLYLLRFTGTLLGYLSLRGSCLATPTYFQTPSQYYTQAMFSGGDTMQDYYDSHSATGVRLRLVAQLKDEGLNDFQISLVLNISEYEVKKLRAEL
;
A
#
# COMPACT_ATOMS: atom_id res chain seq x y z
N MET A 1 20.33 -9.22 15.21
CA MET A 1 19.96 -10.64 15.26
C MET A 1 20.10 -11.14 13.84
N ASP A 2 21.12 -11.94 13.55
CA ASP A 2 21.34 -12.48 12.21
C ASP A 2 20.25 -13.53 11.95
N ILE A 3 19.23 -13.14 11.19
CA ILE A 3 18.15 -14.05 10.82
C ILE A 3 18.76 -14.97 9.77
N GLY A 4 19.12 -16.19 10.15
CA GLY A 4 19.68 -17.19 9.23
C GLY A 4 18.85 -17.30 7.95
N GLN A 5 19.51 -17.62 6.83
CA GLN A 5 18.93 -17.61 5.47
C GLN A 5 17.53 -18.27 5.38
N GLU A 6 17.33 -19.37 6.10
CA GLU A 6 16.06 -20.10 6.16
C GLU A 6 14.92 -19.26 6.78
N MET A 7 15.19 -18.60 7.89
CA MET A 7 14.23 -17.73 8.55
C MET A 7 14.00 -16.44 7.76
N LEU A 8 15.02 -15.92 7.08
CA LEU A 8 14.87 -14.78 6.18
C LEU A 8 13.96 -15.14 4.99
N PHE A 9 14.12 -16.34 4.43
CA PHE A 9 13.23 -16.85 3.40
C PHE A 9 11.78 -16.93 3.89
N GLU A 10 11.53 -17.59 5.03
CA GLU A 10 10.19 -17.72 5.57
C GLU A 10 9.55 -16.35 5.87
N THR A 11 10.23 -15.49 6.61
CA THR A 11 9.71 -14.17 6.98
C THR A 11 9.42 -13.29 5.76
N THR A 12 10.29 -13.34 4.73
CA THR A 12 10.08 -12.62 3.47
C THR A 12 8.81 -13.09 2.76
N ILE A 13 8.59 -14.40 2.63
CA ILE A 13 7.38 -14.93 1.96
C ILE A 13 6.14 -14.66 2.81
N ARG A 14 6.24 -14.73 4.14
CA ARG A 14 5.14 -14.42 5.07
C ARG A 14 4.67 -12.97 4.98
N THR A 15 5.55 -12.01 4.68
CA THR A 15 5.15 -10.61 4.41
C THR A 15 4.08 -10.52 3.33
N PHE A 16 4.14 -11.38 2.32
CA PHE A 16 3.17 -11.38 1.22
C PHE A 16 2.00 -12.35 1.44
N LEU A 17 2.27 -13.53 2.02
CA LEU A 17 1.31 -14.65 2.05
C LEU A 17 0.75 -14.97 3.45
N GLY A 18 1.22 -14.27 4.48
CA GLY A 18 0.80 -14.46 5.88
C GLY A 18 1.05 -15.88 6.36
N GLN A 19 0.11 -16.42 7.14
CA GLN A 19 0.24 -17.75 7.75
C GLN A 19 0.29 -18.90 6.74
N LYS A 20 -0.08 -18.68 5.47
CA LYS A 20 0.05 -19.70 4.41
C LYS A 20 1.50 -20.09 4.13
N ALA A 21 2.45 -19.27 4.57
CA ALA A 21 3.88 -19.48 4.42
C ALA A 21 4.57 -19.73 5.78
N TYR A 22 3.83 -20.15 6.80
CA TYR A 22 4.41 -20.54 8.09
C TYR A 22 5.08 -21.91 7.99
N HIS A 23 6.22 -22.10 8.68
CA HIS A 23 7.03 -23.34 8.66
C HIS A 23 7.53 -23.75 7.27
N ILE A 24 8.02 -22.79 6.48
CA ILE A 24 8.65 -23.05 5.18
C ILE A 24 10.16 -22.81 5.19
N ALA A 25 10.74 -22.44 6.34
CA ALA A 25 12.16 -22.13 6.49
C ALA A 25 13.09 -23.20 5.88
N SER A 26 12.81 -24.49 6.15
CA SER A 26 13.58 -25.63 5.62
C SER A 26 13.54 -25.77 4.09
N GLN A 27 12.62 -25.08 3.41
CA GLN A 27 12.50 -25.09 1.95
C GLN A 27 13.44 -24.10 1.28
N ALA A 28 14.15 -23.25 2.04
CA ALA A 28 15.03 -22.22 1.51
C ALA A 28 16.15 -22.78 0.62
N HIS A 29 16.63 -24.01 0.88
CA HIS A 29 17.70 -24.62 0.08
C HIS A 29 17.20 -25.32 -1.19
N SER A 30 15.90 -25.59 -1.30
CA SER A 30 15.32 -26.23 -2.50
C SER A 30 14.92 -25.19 -3.54
N GLU A 31 15.63 -25.12 -4.66
CA GLU A 31 15.29 -24.22 -5.79
C GLU A 31 13.84 -24.40 -6.23
N LYS A 32 13.42 -25.65 -6.42
CA LYS A 32 12.04 -25.98 -6.82
C LYS A 32 11.01 -25.41 -5.84
N ALA A 33 11.26 -25.50 -4.54
CA ALA A 33 10.36 -24.95 -3.54
C ALA A 33 10.40 -23.40 -3.52
N ARG A 34 11.60 -22.80 -3.55
CA ARG A 34 11.77 -21.34 -3.64
C ARG A 34 10.97 -20.75 -4.81
N VAL A 35 11.14 -21.32 -6.00
CA VAL A 35 10.45 -20.89 -7.23
C VAL A 35 8.93 -20.97 -7.10
N GLN A 36 8.41 -22.03 -6.46
CA GLN A 36 6.96 -22.13 -6.21
C GLN A 36 6.44 -21.02 -5.30
N TRP A 37 7.18 -20.66 -4.25
CA TRP A 37 6.82 -19.56 -3.36
C TRP A 37 6.95 -18.20 -4.03
N TYR A 38 8.05 -17.97 -4.75
CA TYR A 38 8.24 -16.76 -5.55
C TYR A 38 7.09 -16.56 -6.53
N ARG A 39 6.68 -17.62 -7.24
CA ARG A 39 5.53 -17.56 -8.16
C ARG A 39 4.24 -17.12 -7.47
N LYS A 40 3.96 -17.60 -6.25
CA LYS A 40 2.78 -17.16 -5.48
C LYS A 40 2.89 -15.69 -5.09
N VAL A 41 4.09 -15.25 -4.67
CA VAL A 41 4.37 -13.85 -4.32
C VAL A 41 4.21 -12.93 -5.53
N PHE A 42 4.85 -13.23 -6.67
CA PHE A 42 4.76 -12.37 -7.86
C PHE A 42 3.37 -12.30 -8.46
N LYS A 43 2.56 -13.36 -8.37
CA LYS A 43 1.13 -13.28 -8.71
C LYS A 43 0.39 -12.24 -7.87
N LYS A 44 0.73 -12.08 -6.59
CA LYS A 44 0.15 -11.05 -5.72
C LYS A 44 0.70 -9.67 -6.06
N ILE A 45 2.01 -9.56 -6.33
CA ILE A 45 2.66 -8.31 -6.76
C ILE A 45 2.04 -7.78 -8.05
N VAL A 46 1.90 -8.59 -9.10
CA VAL A 46 1.31 -8.16 -10.38
C VAL A 46 -0.11 -7.60 -10.18
N LYS A 47 -0.93 -8.25 -9.35
CA LYS A 47 -2.27 -7.74 -9.01
C LYS A 47 -2.23 -6.39 -8.30
N GLN A 48 -1.26 -6.18 -7.41
CA GLN A 48 -1.07 -4.90 -6.71
C GLN A 48 -0.53 -3.81 -7.65
N VAL A 49 0.37 -4.17 -8.56
CA VAL A 49 0.87 -3.24 -9.58
C VAL A 49 -0.29 -2.67 -10.40
N GLN A 50 -1.30 -3.48 -10.74
CA GLN A 50 -2.49 -3.03 -11.46
C GLN A 50 -3.32 -1.98 -10.71
N THR A 51 -3.26 -1.92 -9.38
CA THR A 51 -3.98 -0.93 -8.58
C THR A 51 -3.18 0.33 -8.27
N ILE A 52 -1.88 0.37 -8.59
CA ILE A 52 -1.05 1.56 -8.40
C ILE A 52 -1.53 2.67 -9.34
N ASP A 53 -1.88 3.82 -8.78
CA ASP A 53 -2.13 5.03 -9.54
C ASP A 53 -0.79 5.64 -9.97
N ALA A 54 -0.57 5.73 -11.28
CA ALA A 54 0.68 6.18 -11.88
C ALA A 54 0.45 6.68 -13.31
N SER A 55 1.38 7.47 -13.83
CA SER A 55 1.37 7.85 -15.25
C SER A 55 1.45 6.61 -16.16
N ALA A 56 0.89 6.70 -17.37
CA ALA A 56 0.84 5.58 -18.31
C ALA A 56 2.21 4.93 -18.55
N LYS A 57 3.25 5.74 -18.77
CA LYS A 57 4.62 5.26 -18.99
C LYS A 57 5.22 4.56 -17.77
N HIS A 58 4.94 5.07 -16.57
CA HIS A 58 5.40 4.44 -15.33
C HIS A 58 4.69 3.11 -15.10
N LYS A 59 3.38 3.08 -15.32
CA LYS A 59 2.54 1.89 -15.23
C LYS A 59 3.03 0.78 -16.18
N GLU A 60 3.29 1.12 -17.44
CA GLU A 60 3.82 0.20 -18.44
C GLU A 60 5.14 -0.45 -17.98
N GLN A 61 6.08 0.33 -17.42
CA GLN A 61 7.32 -0.23 -16.90
C GLN A 61 7.11 -1.14 -15.68
N LEU A 62 6.22 -0.77 -14.76
CA LEU A 62 5.90 -1.60 -13.60
C LEU A 62 5.29 -2.94 -14.03
N GLU A 63 4.36 -2.91 -14.98
CA GLU A 63 3.73 -4.11 -15.53
C GLU A 63 4.74 -4.96 -16.29
N TYR A 64 5.60 -4.36 -17.12
CA TYR A 64 6.65 -5.07 -17.83
C TYR A 64 7.57 -5.82 -16.85
N PHE A 65 8.18 -5.12 -15.89
CA PHE A 65 9.15 -5.76 -15.00
C PHE A 65 8.52 -6.76 -14.03
N SER A 66 7.31 -6.50 -13.52
CA SER A 66 6.60 -7.47 -12.67
C SER A 66 6.19 -8.73 -13.43
N ASN A 67 5.80 -8.61 -14.70
CA ASN A 67 5.52 -9.76 -15.56
C ASN A 67 6.80 -10.53 -15.92
N GLN A 68 7.91 -9.85 -16.23
CA GLN A 68 9.20 -10.52 -16.48
C GLN A 68 9.64 -11.36 -15.27
N LEU A 69 9.50 -10.82 -14.05
CA LEU A 69 9.78 -11.57 -12.82
C LEU A 69 8.87 -12.81 -12.68
N LEU A 70 7.59 -12.68 -13.03
CA LEU A 70 6.64 -13.80 -13.01
C LEU A 70 6.95 -14.87 -14.07
N GLU A 71 7.42 -14.48 -15.26
CA GLU A 71 7.82 -15.42 -16.31
C GLU A 71 9.11 -16.15 -15.96
N LEU A 72 10.10 -15.47 -15.36
CA LEU A 72 11.34 -16.11 -14.90
C LEU A 72 11.10 -17.22 -13.88
N VAL A 73 10.12 -17.04 -12.97
CA VAL A 73 9.75 -18.08 -11.99
C VAL A 73 8.79 -19.14 -12.55
N LYS A 74 8.28 -18.97 -13.77
CA LYS A 74 7.55 -20.03 -14.50
C LYS A 74 8.46 -20.86 -15.40
N GLY A 75 9.63 -20.32 -15.76
CA GLY A 75 10.59 -20.94 -16.67
C GLY A 75 11.07 -22.31 -16.19
N ARG A 76 11.59 -23.10 -17.13
CA ARG A 76 12.12 -24.45 -16.87
C ARG A 76 13.38 -24.43 -16.00
N HIS A 77 14.18 -23.37 -16.12
CA HIS A 77 15.40 -23.16 -15.35
C HIS A 77 15.35 -21.79 -14.68
N PHE A 78 15.49 -21.74 -13.37
CA PHE A 78 15.48 -20.50 -12.62
C PHE A 78 16.88 -19.88 -12.63
N ASN A 79 17.00 -18.70 -13.23
CA ASN A 79 18.25 -17.94 -13.24
C ASN A 79 18.21 -16.86 -12.15
N GLU A 80 18.85 -17.12 -11.01
CA GLU A 80 18.84 -16.24 -9.84
C GLU A 80 19.49 -14.88 -10.10
N GLN A 81 20.54 -14.84 -10.92
CA GLN A 81 21.24 -13.60 -11.27
C GLN A 81 20.33 -12.69 -12.09
N LEU A 82 19.71 -13.24 -13.14
CA LEU A 82 18.80 -12.49 -13.99
C LEU A 82 17.57 -12.04 -13.19
N PHE A 83 17.02 -12.92 -12.36
CA PHE A 83 15.91 -12.59 -11.47
C PHE A 83 16.25 -11.43 -10.52
N SER A 84 17.43 -11.44 -9.91
CA SER A 84 17.90 -10.36 -9.03
C SER A 84 18.02 -9.02 -9.77
N LEU A 85 18.52 -9.01 -11.01
CA LEU A 85 18.61 -7.80 -11.82
C LEU A 85 17.22 -7.24 -12.17
N TYR A 86 16.28 -8.09 -12.57
CA TYR A 86 14.90 -7.68 -12.81
C TYR A 86 14.22 -7.18 -11.53
N LEU A 87 14.51 -7.79 -10.38
CA LEU A 87 13.96 -7.37 -9.09
C LEU A 87 14.48 -6.00 -8.68
N LEU A 88 15.78 -5.75 -8.87
CA LEU A 88 16.39 -4.45 -8.65
C LEU A 88 15.79 -3.40 -9.60
N ARG A 89 15.59 -3.75 -10.87
CA ARG A 89 14.98 -2.85 -11.86
C ARG A 89 13.52 -2.53 -11.51
N PHE A 90 12.74 -3.53 -11.12
CA PHE A 90 11.37 -3.35 -10.64
C PHE A 90 11.31 -2.44 -9.41
N THR A 91 12.21 -2.63 -8.45
CA THR A 91 12.34 -1.77 -7.26
C THR A 91 12.68 -0.34 -7.64
N GLY A 92 13.62 -0.14 -8.56
CA GLY A 92 13.95 1.18 -9.10
C GLY A 92 12.74 1.85 -9.75
N THR A 93 11.95 1.11 -10.53
CA THR A 93 10.71 1.62 -11.13
C THR A 93 9.66 1.98 -10.06
N LEU A 94 9.48 1.17 -9.00
CA LEU A 94 8.59 1.50 -7.87
C LEU A 94 9.00 2.82 -7.18
N LEU A 95 10.30 3.08 -7.10
CA LEU A 95 10.86 4.31 -6.53
C LEU A 95 10.93 5.48 -7.53
N GLY A 96 10.46 5.29 -8.77
CA GLY A 96 10.37 6.36 -9.78
C GLY A 96 11.62 6.58 -10.64
N TYR A 97 12.60 5.68 -10.60
CA TYR A 97 13.76 5.68 -11.50
C TYR A 97 13.41 5.10 -12.88
N LEU A 98 12.79 5.92 -13.72
CA LEU A 98 12.28 5.49 -15.05
C LEU A 98 13.30 5.63 -16.18
N SER A 99 14.44 6.28 -15.93
CA SER A 99 15.48 6.59 -16.91
C SER A 99 16.71 5.71 -16.74
N LEU A 100 17.39 5.41 -17.85
CA LEU A 100 18.71 4.77 -17.83
C LEU A 100 19.83 5.70 -17.33
N ARG A 101 19.57 7.01 -17.28
CA ARG A 101 20.52 8.01 -16.76
C ARG A 101 20.44 8.17 -15.23
N GLY A 102 19.62 7.36 -14.55
CA GLY A 102 19.47 7.42 -13.10
C GLY A 102 18.58 8.58 -12.59
N SER A 103 17.89 9.29 -13.48
CA SER A 103 16.96 10.35 -13.06
C SER A 103 15.67 9.77 -12.45
N CYS A 104 15.29 10.29 -11.28
CA CYS A 104 14.01 10.02 -10.65
C CYS A 104 12.94 10.95 -11.24
N LEU A 105 11.94 10.38 -11.92
CA LEU A 105 10.91 11.12 -12.68
C LEU A 105 9.51 11.00 -12.07
N ALA A 106 9.36 10.17 -11.03
CA ALA A 106 8.12 10.00 -10.29
C ALA A 106 8.48 9.89 -8.81
N THR A 107 7.66 10.44 -7.92
CA THR A 107 7.86 10.31 -6.47
C THR A 107 6.79 9.38 -5.91
N PRO A 108 7.15 8.26 -5.26
CA PRO A 108 6.17 7.39 -4.63
C PRO A 108 5.53 8.14 -3.45
N THR A 109 4.20 8.12 -3.40
CA THR A 109 3.44 8.63 -2.25
C THR A 109 2.77 7.45 -1.57
N TYR A 110 3.08 7.24 -0.30
CA TYR A 110 2.44 6.22 0.52
C TYR A 110 1.39 6.88 1.40
N PHE A 111 0.18 6.34 1.40
CA PHE A 111 -0.86 6.73 2.32
C PHE A 111 -1.60 5.49 2.80
N GLN A 112 -2.22 5.59 3.96
CA GLN A 112 -3.11 4.56 4.48
C GLN A 112 -4.55 5.02 4.26
N THR A 113 -5.39 4.12 3.77
CA THR A 113 -6.84 4.34 3.82
C THR A 113 -7.30 4.27 5.28
N PRO A 114 -8.43 4.91 5.64
CA PRO A 114 -8.99 4.78 6.99
C PRO A 114 -9.17 3.32 7.42
N SER A 115 -9.64 2.46 6.50
CA SER A 115 -9.78 1.03 6.74
C SER A 115 -8.44 0.35 7.06
N GLN A 116 -7.35 0.72 6.39
CA GLN A 116 -6.00 0.19 6.67
C GLN A 116 -5.49 0.67 8.03
N TYR A 117 -5.70 1.94 8.37
CA TYR A 117 -5.32 2.51 9.66
C TYR A 117 -5.98 1.77 10.83
N TYR A 118 -7.31 1.61 10.81
CA TYR A 118 -8.01 0.92 11.89
C TYR A 118 -7.71 -0.58 11.93
N THR A 119 -7.53 -1.21 10.76
CA THR A 119 -7.07 -2.61 10.70
C THR A 119 -5.71 -2.77 11.37
N GLN A 120 -4.76 -1.86 11.12
CA GLN A 120 -3.46 -1.87 11.78
C GLN A 120 -3.58 -1.65 13.29
N ALA A 121 -4.44 -0.72 13.73
CA ALA A 121 -4.69 -0.47 15.15
C ALA A 121 -5.21 -1.73 15.85
N MET A 122 -6.20 -2.42 15.26
CA MET A 122 -6.71 -3.70 15.77
C MET A 122 -5.61 -4.77 15.87
N PHE A 123 -4.79 -4.94 14.83
CA PHE A 123 -3.69 -5.91 14.84
C PHE A 123 -2.58 -5.56 15.85
N SER A 124 -2.47 -4.30 16.26
CA SER A 124 -1.53 -3.83 17.27
C SER A 124 -2.08 -3.93 18.70
N GLY A 125 -3.26 -4.54 18.88
CA GLY A 125 -3.94 -4.68 20.18
C GLY A 125 -4.78 -3.46 20.58
N GLY A 126 -5.05 -2.55 19.66
CA GLY A 126 -5.97 -1.43 19.86
C GLY A 126 -7.43 -1.85 19.87
N ASP A 127 -8.31 -0.93 20.28
CA ASP A 127 -9.74 -1.16 20.35
C ASP A 127 -10.35 -1.34 18.95
N THR A 128 -11.17 -2.39 18.78
CA THR A 128 -11.96 -2.64 17.57
C THR A 128 -12.99 -1.55 17.28
N MET A 129 -13.41 -0.78 18.28
CA MET A 129 -14.37 0.32 18.17
C MET A 129 -13.71 1.69 17.94
N GLN A 130 -12.39 1.74 17.75
CA GLN A 130 -11.66 3.00 17.58
C GLN A 130 -12.17 3.81 16.37
N ASP A 131 -12.60 3.14 15.31
CA ASP A 131 -13.20 3.78 14.13
C ASP A 131 -14.54 4.48 14.45
N TYR A 132 -15.35 3.85 15.30
CA TYR A 132 -16.60 4.40 15.81
C TYR A 132 -16.32 5.63 16.70
N TYR A 133 -15.36 5.55 17.63
CA TYR A 133 -15.01 6.69 18.48
C TYR A 133 -14.43 7.87 17.69
N ASP A 134 -13.53 7.59 16.76
CA ASP A 134 -12.87 8.62 15.96
C ASP A 134 -13.86 9.27 14.97
N SER A 135 -14.83 8.53 14.43
CA SER A 135 -15.88 9.10 13.59
C SER A 135 -16.86 9.99 14.36
N HIS A 136 -17.23 9.61 15.59
CA HIS A 136 -18.06 10.44 16.47
C HIS A 136 -17.30 11.69 16.92
N SER A 137 -16.02 11.56 17.27
CA SER A 137 -15.14 12.66 17.61
C SER A 137 -14.91 13.61 16.43
N ALA A 138 -14.67 13.09 15.23
CA ALA A 138 -14.49 13.88 14.01
C ALA A 138 -15.75 14.67 13.66
N THR A 139 -16.94 14.11 13.88
CA THR A 139 -18.21 14.82 13.73
C THR A 139 -18.32 15.96 14.73
N GLY A 140 -17.98 15.73 16.00
CA GLY A 140 -17.91 16.77 17.03
C GLY A 140 -16.87 17.87 16.75
N VAL A 141 -15.72 17.53 16.16
CA VAL A 141 -14.72 18.51 15.72
C VAL A 141 -15.25 19.34 14.54
N ARG A 142 -15.89 18.69 13.56
CA ARG A 142 -16.51 19.38 12.41
C ARG A 142 -17.63 20.32 12.86
N LEU A 143 -18.47 19.90 13.80
CA LEU A 143 -19.50 20.75 14.40
C LEU A 143 -18.90 22.00 15.04
N ARG A 144 -17.85 21.83 15.86
CA ARG A 144 -17.14 22.96 16.48
C ARG A 144 -16.53 23.91 15.46
N LEU A 145 -15.88 23.38 14.41
CA LEU A 145 -15.28 24.20 13.36
C LEU A 145 -16.34 24.94 12.53
N VAL A 146 -17.47 24.31 12.22
CA VAL A 146 -18.60 24.97 11.53
C VAL A 146 -19.17 26.10 12.39
N ALA A 147 -19.35 25.89 13.70
CA ALA A 147 -19.79 26.94 14.61
C ALA A 147 -18.80 28.11 14.68
N GLN A 148 -17.50 27.82 14.80
CA GLN A 148 -16.46 28.84 14.83
C GLN A 148 -16.41 29.67 13.53
N LEU A 149 -16.44 29.01 12.36
CA LEU A 149 -16.43 29.71 11.07
C LEU A 149 -17.71 30.53 10.85
N LYS A 150 -18.82 30.13 11.49
CA LYS A 150 -20.05 30.94 11.52
C LYS A 150 -19.91 32.19 12.37
N ASP A 151 -19.31 32.07 13.55
CA ASP A 151 -19.03 33.22 14.41
C ASP A 151 -18.06 34.21 13.74
N GLU A 152 -17.16 33.70 12.88
CA GLU A 152 -16.29 34.51 12.02
C GLU A 152 -17.03 35.15 10.82
N GLY A 153 -18.33 34.87 10.65
CA GLY A 153 -19.20 35.52 9.66
C GLY A 153 -19.28 34.82 8.30
N LEU A 154 -18.74 33.61 8.14
CA LEU A 154 -18.77 32.89 6.87
C LEU A 154 -20.16 32.30 6.57
N ASN A 155 -20.57 32.35 5.30
CA ASN A 155 -21.80 31.69 4.86
C ASN A 155 -21.57 30.18 4.61
N ASP A 156 -22.66 29.41 4.49
CA ASP A 156 -22.59 27.94 4.40
C ASP A 156 -21.74 27.45 3.22
N PHE A 157 -21.77 28.20 2.11
CA PHE A 157 -20.97 27.93 0.92
C PHE A 157 -19.47 28.20 1.14
N GLN A 158 -19.12 29.30 1.81
CA GLN A 158 -17.72 29.60 2.16
C GLN A 158 -17.16 28.55 3.12
N ILE A 159 -17.95 28.12 4.10
CA ILE A 159 -17.57 27.04 5.02
C ILE A 159 -17.37 25.73 4.27
N SER A 160 -18.22 25.42 3.30
CA SER A 160 -18.10 24.21 2.49
C SER A 160 -16.81 24.21 1.67
N LEU A 161 -16.37 25.38 1.18
CA LEU A 161 -15.07 25.54 0.51
C LEU A 161 -13.89 25.35 1.47
N VAL A 162 -13.95 25.93 2.67
CA VAL A 162 -12.87 25.83 3.68
C VAL A 162 -12.69 24.39 4.16
N LEU A 163 -13.80 23.70 4.45
CA LEU A 163 -13.78 22.34 4.98
C LEU A 163 -13.74 21.26 3.87
N ASN A 164 -13.80 21.68 2.60
CA ASN A 164 -13.86 20.82 1.43
C ASN A 164 -14.93 19.72 1.53
N ILE A 165 -16.14 20.14 1.90
CA ILE A 165 -17.34 19.30 1.99
C ILE A 165 -18.48 19.95 1.21
N SER A 166 -19.60 19.24 1.04
CA SER A 166 -20.77 19.82 0.38
C SER A 166 -21.48 20.84 1.26
N GLU A 167 -22.10 21.86 0.66
CA GLU A 167 -22.94 22.82 1.39
C GLU A 167 -24.12 22.11 2.10
N TYR A 168 -24.60 21.01 1.53
CA TYR A 168 -25.60 20.15 2.16
C TYR A 168 -25.08 19.53 3.47
N GLU A 169 -23.86 19.01 3.49
CA GLU A 169 -23.24 18.48 4.70
C GLU A 169 -23.01 19.56 5.76
N VAL A 170 -22.64 20.79 5.36
CA VAL A 170 -22.56 21.94 6.28
C VAL A 170 -23.92 22.21 6.92
N LYS A 171 -25.00 22.21 6.13
CA LYS A 171 -26.37 22.41 6.63
C LYS A 171 -26.82 21.29 7.55
N LYS A 172 -26.45 20.05 7.25
CA LYS A 172 -26.75 18.88 8.10
C LYS A 172 -26.03 18.97 9.44
N LEU A 173 -24.73 19.27 9.42
CA LEU A 173 -23.95 19.49 10.65
C LEU A 173 -24.55 20.65 11.46
N ARG A 174 -24.98 21.74 10.83
CA ARG A 174 -25.65 22.83 11.53
C ARG A 174 -26.98 22.43 12.17
N ALA A 175 -27.74 21.53 11.56
CA ALA A 175 -29.00 21.05 12.12
C ALA A 175 -28.79 20.16 13.38
N GLU A 176 -27.56 19.71 13.62
CA GLU A 176 -27.14 18.91 14.77
C GLU A 176 -26.43 19.76 15.87
N LEU A 177 -26.21 21.06 15.63
CA LEU A 177 -25.78 22.06 16.63
C LEU A 177 -26.94 22.50 17.53
#